data_AF-A0A3N5U7G1-F1
#
_entry.id   AF-A0A3N5U7G1-F1
#
_cell.length_a   1.000
_cell.length_b   1.000
_cell.length_c   1.000
_cell.angle_alpha   90.00
_cell.angle_beta   90.00
_cell.angle_gamma   90.00
#
_symmetry.space_group_name_H-M   'P 1'
#
loop_
_entity.id
_entity.type
_entity.pdbx_description
1 polymer ?
#
loop_
_entity_poly.entity_id
_entity_poly.type
_entity_poly.pdbx_seq_one_letter_code
_entity_poly.pdbx_strand_id
1 'polypeptide(L)'
;NDDTLDGDTGNDVLTGSDGNDILRGGSGNDSLNGGSGDDNLSGGNGNDSLIGGPNADFFSGGPGNDANADFNAGQGDTSDGT
;
A
#
# COMPACT_ATOMS: atom_id res chain seq x y z
N ASN A 1 14.45 -8.00 -1.54
CA ASN A 1 14.88 -8.01 -0.13
C ASN A 1 13.58 -7.89 0.59
N ASP A 2 12.89 -9.02 0.68
CA ASP A 2 11.44 -8.98 0.77
C ASP A 2 11.08 -8.79 2.23
N ASP A 3 10.40 -7.69 2.51
CA ASP A 3 10.10 -7.23 3.86
C ASP A 3 8.60 -7.36 4.18
N THR A 4 8.30 -7.42 5.47
CA THR A 4 6.92 -7.34 5.96
C THR A 4 6.85 -6.27 7.03
N LEU A 5 6.07 -5.23 6.75
CA LEU A 5 5.91 -4.05 7.59
C LEU A 5 4.44 -3.97 8.07
N ASP A 6 4.26 -3.59 9.34
CA ASP A 6 2.96 -3.46 9.99
C ASP A 6 2.97 -2.18 10.85
N GLY A 7 2.01 -1.28 10.61
CA GLY A 7 1.83 -0.02 11.33
C GLY A 7 0.98 -0.15 12.61
N ASP A 8 0.24 -1.25 12.75
CA ASP A 8 -0.71 -1.48 13.84
C ASP A 8 -1.78 -0.37 13.96
N THR A 9 -1.61 0.56 14.91
CA THR A 9 -2.57 1.62 15.19
C THR A 9 -1.84 2.95 15.25
N GLY A 10 -2.36 3.95 14.59
CA GLY A 10 -1.68 5.23 14.46
C GLY A 10 -1.78 5.74 13.04
N ASN A 11 -1.12 6.86 12.78
CA ASN A 11 -0.89 7.30 11.41
C ASN A 11 0.55 6.94 11.11
N ASP A 12 0.76 5.93 10.29
CA ASP A 12 2.05 5.30 10.09
C ASP A 12 2.64 5.61 8.71
N VAL A 13 3.96 5.53 8.62
CA VAL A 13 4.70 5.71 7.36
C VAL A 13 5.56 4.47 7.15
N LEU A 14 5.22 3.67 6.14
CA LEU A 14 5.88 2.41 5.82
C LEU A 14 6.58 2.49 4.46
N THR A 15 7.77 1.92 4.35
CA THR A 15 8.55 1.91 3.09
C THR A 15 9.26 0.57 2.90
N GLY A 16 8.93 -0.16 1.84
CA GLY A 16 9.49 -1.48 1.51
C GLY A 16 10.87 -1.42 0.85
N SER A 17 11.09 -0.46 -0.06
CA SER A 17 12.34 -0.21 -0.79
C SER A 17 12.57 -1.14 -1.99
N ASP A 18 13.37 -2.19 -1.88
CA ASP A 18 13.73 -3.05 -3.02
C ASP A 18 13.35 -4.51 -2.70
N GLY A 19 12.40 -5.08 -3.41
CA GLY A 19 11.92 -6.43 -3.10
C GLY A 19 10.44 -6.56 -3.40
N ASN A 20 9.91 -7.75 -3.16
CA ASN A 20 8.47 -7.94 -3.19
C ASN A 20 7.96 -7.85 -1.75
N ASP A 21 7.48 -6.68 -1.36
CA ASP A 21 7.22 -6.33 0.03
C ASP A 21 5.75 -6.47 0.40
N ILE A 22 5.48 -6.63 1.70
CA ILE A 22 4.13 -6.62 2.28
C ILE A 22 4.03 -5.48 3.29
N LEU A 23 3.22 -4.46 2.99
CA LEU A 23 3.01 -3.30 3.85
C LEU A 23 1.56 -3.28 4.35
N ARG A 24 1.36 -3.15 5.66
CA ARG A 24 0.04 -3.09 6.31
C ARG A 24 -0.02 -1.86 7.22
N GLY A 25 -0.87 -0.88 6.90
CA GLY A 25 -1.02 0.36 7.67
C GLY A 25 -1.74 0.12 9.00
N GLY A 26 -2.90 -0.54 8.93
CA GLY A 26 -3.64 -0.96 10.11
C GLY A 26 -4.81 -0.03 10.42
N SER A 27 -4.75 0.75 11.49
CA SER A 27 -5.82 1.70 11.83
C SER A 27 -5.28 3.11 12.00
N GLY A 28 -5.81 4.03 11.20
CA GLY A 28 -5.49 5.45 11.17
C GLY A 28 -5.22 5.86 9.72
N ASN A 29 -4.70 7.06 9.50
CA ASN A 29 -4.42 7.52 8.14
C ASN A 29 -2.95 7.26 7.81
N ASP A 30 -2.70 6.24 7.00
CA ASP A 30 -1.37 5.69 6.77
C ASP A 30 -0.79 6.11 5.41
N SER A 31 0.54 6.10 5.32
CA SER A 31 1.28 6.33 4.07
C SER A 31 2.20 5.15 3.80
N LEU A 32 1.87 4.36 2.79
CA LEU A 32 2.59 3.15 2.41
C LEU A 32 3.28 3.37 1.06
N ASN A 33 4.56 3.02 0.99
CA ASN A 33 5.37 3.06 -0.22
C ASN A 33 6.06 1.71 -0.44
N GLY A 34 5.63 0.94 -1.43
CA GLY A 34 6.20 -0.37 -1.77
C GLY A 34 7.66 -0.24 -2.18
N GLY A 35 7.92 0.57 -3.21
CA GLY A 35 9.25 0.74 -3.76
C GLY A 35 9.39 -0.02 -5.07
N SER A 36 10.53 -0.65 -5.31
CA SER A 36 10.74 -1.44 -6.53
C SER A 36 10.45 -2.91 -6.26
N GLY A 37 9.66 -3.52 -7.14
CA GLY A 37 9.30 -4.93 -7.05
C GLY A 37 7.79 -5.09 -7.01
N ASP A 38 7.32 -6.33 -7.00
CA ASP A 38 5.88 -6.61 -7.03
C ASP A 38 5.34 -6.63 -5.59
N ASP A 39 4.75 -5.52 -5.15
CA ASP A 39 4.43 -5.29 -3.73
C ASP A 39 2.96 -5.58 -3.38
N ASN A 40 2.68 -5.80 -2.09
CA ASN A 40 1.34 -5.92 -1.53
C ASN A 40 1.11 -4.87 -0.44
N LEU A 41 0.26 -3.88 -0.73
CA LEU A 41 0.00 -2.75 0.16
C LEU A 41 -1.45 -2.80 0.67
N SER A 42 -1.63 -2.78 1.99
CA SER A 42 -2.93 -2.70 2.64
C SER A 42 -2.99 -1.51 3.58
N GLY A 43 -3.91 -0.57 3.33
CA GLY A 43 -4.10 0.64 4.14
C GLY A 43 -4.74 0.28 5.48
N GLY A 44 -5.93 -0.31 5.42
CA GLY A 44 -6.67 -0.72 6.60
C GLY A 44 -7.82 0.24 6.86
N ASN A 45 -8.05 0.64 8.11
CA ASN A 45 -9.10 1.59 8.44
C ASN A 45 -8.54 3.01 8.44
N GLY A 46 -9.11 3.90 7.64
CA GLY A 46 -8.71 5.31 7.62
C GLY A 46 -8.67 5.85 6.21
N ASN A 47 -8.06 7.01 6.02
CA ASN A 47 -7.84 7.54 4.68
C ASN A 47 -6.36 7.37 4.36
N ASP A 48 -6.05 6.37 3.55
CA ASP A 48 -4.68 5.92 3.35
C ASP A 48 -4.12 6.40 2.01
N SER A 49 -2.79 6.56 1.96
CA SER A 49 -2.06 6.85 0.73
C SER A 49 -1.12 5.71 0.42
N LEU A 50 -1.38 5.01 -0.69
CA LEU A 50 -0.66 3.81 -1.08
C LEU A 50 0.07 4.06 -2.40
N ILE A 51 1.38 3.88 -2.41
CA ILE A 51 2.24 4.04 -3.59
C ILE A 51 2.95 2.72 -3.80
N GLY A 52 2.68 2.03 -4.91
CA GLY A 52 3.31 0.73 -5.20
C GLY A 52 4.74 0.95 -5.66
N GLY A 53 4.89 1.57 -6.82
CA GLY A 53 6.18 1.99 -7.35
C GLY A 53 6.34 1.49 -8.79
N PRO A 54 7.57 1.36 -9.30
CA PRO A 54 7.78 0.66 -10.55
C PRO A 54 7.62 -0.83 -10.32
N ASN A 55 6.49 -1.41 -10.74
CA ASN A 55 6.26 -2.83 -11.11
C ASN A 55 4.75 -3.12 -11.07
N ALA A 56 4.33 -4.38 -10.98
CA ALA A 56 2.91 -4.73 -10.84
C ALA A 56 2.61 -4.96 -9.35
N ASP A 57 1.81 -4.05 -8.79
CA ASP A 57 1.53 -4.02 -7.36
C ASP A 57 0.09 -4.42 -7.05
N PHE A 58 -0.13 -4.91 -5.83
CA PHE A 58 -1.45 -5.20 -5.29
C PHE A 58 -1.80 -4.21 -4.19
N PHE A 59 -2.99 -3.62 -4.26
CA PHE A 59 -3.47 -2.66 -3.27
C PHE A 59 -4.79 -3.08 -2.64
N SER A 60 -4.93 -2.80 -1.36
CA SER A 60 -6.19 -2.83 -0.63
C SER A 60 -6.28 -1.60 0.27
N GLY A 61 -7.09 -0.61 -0.12
CA GLY A 61 -7.30 0.60 0.70
C GLY A 61 -7.96 0.25 2.03
N GLY A 62 -9.07 -0.49 1.97
CA GLY A 62 -9.86 -0.82 3.15
C GLY A 62 -10.94 0.24 3.40
N PRO A 63 -11.54 0.31 4.60
CA PRO A 63 -12.57 1.29 4.88
C PRO A 63 -12.03 2.73 4.95
N GLY A 64 -12.50 3.59 4.03
CA GLY A 64 -12.31 5.03 4.08
C GLY A 64 -12.15 5.63 2.69
N ASN A 65 -11.51 6.80 2.58
CA ASN A 65 -11.21 7.42 1.28
C ASN A 65 -9.72 7.28 1.00
N ASP A 66 -9.37 6.28 0.21
CA ASP A 66 -7.97 5.95 -0.06
C ASP A 66 -7.49 6.52 -1.39
N ALA A 67 -6.20 6.77 -1.46
CA ALA A 67 -5.51 7.24 -2.66
C ALA A 67 -4.40 6.26 -3.05
N ASN A 68 -4.61 5.57 -4.16
CA ASN A 68 -3.68 4.57 -4.70
C ASN A 68 -2.96 5.16 -5.91
N ALA A 69 -1.63 5.09 -5.92
CA ALA A 69 -0.79 5.48 -7.04
C ALA A 69 0.05 4.29 -7.50
N ASP A 70 -0.34 3.74 -8.66
CA ASP A 70 0.42 2.73 -9.39
C ASP A 70 1.05 3.37 -10.63
N PHE A 71 2.36 3.23 -10.80
CA PHE A 71 3.08 3.78 -11.96
C PHE A 71 2.97 2.89 -13.21
N ASN A 72 2.39 1.69 -13.11
CA ASN A 72 2.03 0.80 -14.22
C ASN A 72 0.51 0.58 -14.25
N ALA A 73 -0.23 1.60 -14.69
CA ALA A 73 -1.70 1.65 -14.78
C ALA A 73 -2.40 0.60 -15.70
N GLY A 74 -1.96 -0.66 -15.71
CA GLY A 74 -2.45 -1.71 -16.60
C GLY A 74 -2.69 -3.08 -15.96
N GLN A 75 -2.22 -3.38 -14.74
CA GLN A 75 -2.34 -4.73 -14.16
C GLN A 75 -2.40 -4.70 -12.62
N GLY A 76 -3.43 -4.12 -12.01
CA GLY A 76 -3.52 -4.13 -10.53
C GLY A 76 -4.62 -3.30 -9.88
N ASP A 77 -5.46 -2.62 -10.65
CA ASP A 77 -6.58 -1.86 -10.08
C ASP A 77 -7.72 -2.81 -9.67
N THR A 78 -7.67 -3.30 -8.43
CA THR A 78 -8.88 -3.66 -7.70
C THR A 78 -9.20 -2.53 -6.73
N SER A 79 -9.53 -1.35 -7.26
CA SER A 79 -10.30 -0.35 -6.54
C SER A 79 -11.56 -1.02 -5.98
N ASP A 80 -11.49 -1.46 -4.72
CA ASP A 80 -12.64 -1.53 -3.84
C ASP A 80 -13.08 -0.08 -3.63
N GLY A 81 -13.83 0.42 -4.61
CA GLY A 81 -14.66 1.60 -4.47
C GLY A 81 -16.09 1.13 -4.29
N THR A 82 -16.55 1.16 -3.03
CA THR A 82 -17.94 1.05 -2.53
C THR A 82 -18.55 -0.33 -2.36
#